data_AF-A0A231NUH3-F1
#
_entry.id   AF-A0A231NUH3-F1
#
_cell.length_a   1.000
_cell.length_b   1.000
_cell.length_c   1.000
_cell.angle_alpha   90.00
_cell.angle_beta   90.00
_cell.angle_gamma   90.00
#
_symmetry.space_group_name_H-M   'P 1'
#
loop_
_entity.id
_entity.type
_entity.pdbx_description
1 polymer ?
#
loop_
_entity_poly.entity_id
_entity_poly.type
_entity_poly.pdbx_seq_one_letter_code
_entity_poly.pdbx_strand_id
1 'polypeptide(L)' 'MTLGDWMLTLLLLYIPIVNIVMLIIWSVDSKTAATKKHFAWATLIFMGIGIVLSIIFSSIVMAIVASMMQSMYYY' A
#
# COMPACT_ATOMS: atom_id res chain seq x y z
N MET A 1 -4.87 -21.81 -9.49
CA MET A 1 -5.41 -21.08 -8.32
C MET A 1 -6.92 -21.11 -8.40
N THR A 2 -7.58 -21.45 -7.30
CA THR A 2 -9.04 -21.50 -7.15
C THR A 2 -9.55 -20.28 -6.39
N LEU A 3 -10.88 -20.12 -6.28
CA LEU A 3 -11.50 -19.08 -5.45
C LEU A 3 -11.09 -19.21 -3.98
N GLY A 4 -11.00 -20.44 -3.44
CA GLY A 4 -10.55 -20.69 -2.08
C GLY A 4 -9.13 -20.20 -1.82
N ASP A 5 -8.22 -20.38 -2.79
CA ASP A 5 -6.85 -19.87 -2.69
C ASP A 5 -6.82 -18.34 -2.61
N TRP A 6 -7.71 -17.66 -3.34
CA TRP A 6 -7.84 -16.21 -3.30
C TRP A 6 -8.44 -15.73 -1.98
N MET A 7 -9.45 -16.42 -1.44
CA MET A 7 -10.00 -16.09 -0.12
C MET A 7 -8.93 -16.14 0.97
N LEU A 8 -8.09 -17.19 0.98
CA LEU A 8 -6.97 -17.28 1.93
C LEU A 8 -5.91 -16.21 1.67
N THR A 9 -5.60 -15.94 0.39
CA THR A 9 -4.63 -14.90 0.00
C THR A 9 -5.08 -13.53 0.52
N LEU A 10 -6.34 -13.15 0.30
CA LEU A 10 -6.90 -11.88 0.76
C LEU A 10 -6.97 -11.83 2.30
N LEU A 11 -7.32 -12.92 2.97
CA LEU A 11 -7.30 -13.00 4.44
C LEU A 11 -5.92 -12.66 5.02
N LEU A 12 -4.85 -13.20 4.43
CA LEU A 12 -3.48 -12.91 4.85
C LEU A 12 -3.09 -11.44 4.62
N LEU A 13 -3.63 -10.81 3.57
CA LEU A 13 -3.38 -9.40 3.27
C LEU A 13 -4.10 -8.43 4.22
N TYR A 14 -5.17 -8.85 4.91
CA TYR A 14 -5.81 -7.98 5.91
C TYR A 14 -5.00 -7.86 7.20
N ILE A 15 -4.05 -8.74 7.44
CA ILE A 15 -3.15 -8.66 8.60
C ILE A 15 -1.94 -7.79 8.22
N PRO A 16 -1.70 -6.61 8.83
CA PRO A 16 -0.76 -5.62 8.31
C PRO A 16 0.67 -6.11 8.11
N ILE A 17 1.23 -6.82 9.10
CA ILE A 17 2.62 -7.31 9.03
C ILE A 17 2.72 -8.51 8.08
N VAL A 18 1.75 -9.43 8.17
CA VAL A 18 1.72 -10.64 7.33
C VAL A 18 1.52 -10.26 5.86
N ASN A 19 0.74 -9.23 5.56
CA ASN A 19 0.53 -8.71 4.22
C ASN A 19 1.88 -8.46 3.52
N ILE A 20 2.70 -7.58 4.09
CA ILE A 20 3.96 -7.17 3.46
C ILE A 20 4.92 -8.36 3.35
N VAL A 21 5.04 -9.16 4.41
CA VAL A 21 5.91 -10.35 4.42
C VAL A 21 5.48 -11.36 3.35
N MET A 22 4.19 -11.67 3.24
CA MET A 22 3.67 -12.62 2.26
C MET A 22 3.81 -12.09 0.83
N LEU A 23 3.58 -10.80 0.59
CA LEU A 23 3.83 -10.19 -0.71
C LEU A 23 5.29 -10.31 -1.13
N ILE A 24 6.24 -10.07 -0.21
CA ILE A 24 7.67 -10.25 -0.50
C ILE A 24 7.96 -11.72 -0.82
N ILE A 25 7.51 -12.66 0.00
CA ILE A 25 7.72 -14.10 -0.24
C ILE A 25 7.17 -14.52 -1.60
N TRP A 26 5.91 -14.17 -1.91
CA TRP A 26 5.29 -14.51 -3.19
C TRP A 26 5.97 -13.86 -4.40
N SER A 27 6.63 -12.71 -4.20
CA SER A 27 7.35 -12.01 -5.26
C SER A 27 8.69 -12.66 -5.64
N VAL A 28 9.32 -13.40 -4.72
CA VAL A 28 10.66 -13.99 -4.93
C VAL A 28 10.67 -15.51 -5.00
N ASP A 29 9.75 -16.18 -4.33
CA ASP A 29 9.71 -17.64 -4.25
C ASP A 29 9.46 -18.27 -5.63
N SER A 30 10.24 -19.32 -5.94
CA SER A 30 10.14 -20.08 -7.19
C SER A 30 8.96 -21.06 -7.20
N LYS A 31 8.43 -21.42 -6.02
CA LYS A 31 7.27 -22.33 -5.88
C LYS A 31 5.93 -21.59 -5.96
N THR A 32 5.93 -20.26 -5.90
CA THR A 32 4.70 -19.46 -5.97
C THR A 32 4.15 -19.46 -7.40
N ALA A 33 2.84 -19.73 -7.53
CA ALA A 33 2.14 -19.70 -8.82
C ALA A 33 2.32 -18.35 -9.54
N ALA A 34 2.57 -18.37 -10.85
CA ALA A 34 2.86 -17.17 -11.64
C ALA A 34 1.83 -16.05 -11.46
N THR A 35 0.53 -16.39 -11.44
CA THR A 35 -0.55 -15.42 -11.20
C THR A 35 -0.42 -14.71 -9.84
N LYS A 36 -0.09 -15.46 -8.76
CA LYS A 36 0.09 -14.88 -7.41
C LYS A 36 1.37 -14.05 -7.32
N LYS A 37 2.43 -14.46 -8.02
CA LYS A 37 3.70 -13.73 -8.11
C LYS A 37 3.53 -12.37 -8.81
N HIS A 38 2.85 -12.34 -9.96
CA HIS A 38 2.56 -11.08 -10.66
C HIS A 38 1.64 -10.17 -9.84
N PHE A 39 0.64 -10.74 -9.16
CA PHE A 39 -0.18 -10.01 -8.20
C PHE A 39 0.68 -9.36 -7.12
N ALA A 40 1.60 -10.12 -6.50
CA ALA A 40 2.47 -9.60 -5.46
C ALA A 40 3.37 -8.45 -5.94
N TRP A 41 3.98 -8.58 -7.12
CA TRP A 41 4.75 -7.49 -7.75
C TRP A 41 3.90 -6.25 -8.00
N ALA A 42 2.70 -6.41 -8.56
CA ALA A 42 1.80 -5.28 -8.81
C ALA A 42 1.43 -4.58 -7.49
N THR A 43 1.06 -5.33 -6.45
CA THR A 43 0.71 -4.76 -5.14
C THR A 43 1.88 -4.02 -4.51
N LEU A 44 3.10 -4.57 -4.55
CA LEU A 44 4.31 -3.91 -4.03
C LEU A 44 4.58 -2.57 -4.75
N ILE A 45 4.46 -2.55 -6.08
CA ILE A 45 4.62 -1.34 -6.89
C ILE A 45 3.56 -0.29 -6.51
N PHE A 46 2.28 -0.69 -6.44
CA PHE A 46 1.20 0.22 -6.05
C PHE A 46 1.34 0.74 -4.62
N MET A 47 1.84 -0.07 -3.68
CA MET A 47 2.16 0.40 -2.33
C MET A 47 3.27 1.46 -2.35
N GLY A 48 4.35 1.24 -3.10
CA GLY A 48 5.41 2.23 -3.28
C GLY A 48 4.90 3.55 -3.87
N ILE A 49 4.08 3.47 -4.92
CA ILE A 49 3.42 4.64 -5.53
C ILE A 49 2.51 5.33 -4.50
N GLY A 50 1.71 4.57 -3.76
CA GLY A 50 0.80 5.08 -2.73
C GLY A 50 1.53 5.86 -1.64
N ILE A 51 2.69 5.37 -1.18
CA ILE A 51 3.53 6.07 -0.20
C ILE A 51 3.99 7.42 -0.77
N VAL A 52 4.54 7.44 -1.98
CA VAL A 52 5.01 8.69 -2.62
C VAL A 52 3.86 9.70 -2.77
N LEU A 53 2.72 9.24 -3.27
CA LEU A 53 1.53 10.09 -3.41
C LEU A 53 1.04 10.61 -2.05
N SER A 54 1.03 9.78 -1.01
CA SER A 54 0.60 10.20 0.33
C SER A 54 1.46 11.33 0.89
N ILE A 55 2.77 11.29 0.66
CA ILE A 55 3.70 12.35 1.07
C ILE A 55 3.38 13.65 0.31
N ILE A 56 3.20 13.58 -1.01
CA ILE A 56 2.87 14.74 -1.84
C ILE A 56 1.52 15.37 -1.42
N PHE A 57 0.47 14.56 -1.25
CA PHE A 57 -0.82 15.09 -0.85
C PHE A 57 -0.81 15.64 0.58
N SER A 58 -0.14 14.96 1.51
CA SER A 58 -0.05 15.42 2.89
C SER A 58 0.67 16.76 3.02
N SER A 59 1.71 17.02 2.21
CA SER A 59 2.42 18.30 2.23
C SER A 59 1.55 19.45 1.70
N ILE A 60 0.76 19.21 0.65
CA ILE A 60 -0.21 20.18 0.12
C ILE A 60 -1.27 20.49 1.17
N VAL A 61 -1.88 19.48 1.79
CA VAL A 61 -2.88 19.65 2.85
C VAL A 61 -2.28 20.42 4.03
N MET A 62 -1.08 20.08 4.46
CA MET A 62 -0.38 20.77 5.56
C MET A 62 -0.13 22.24 5.23
N ALA A 63 0.27 22.56 3.99
CA ALA A 63 0.47 23.94 3.57
C ALA A 63 -0.83 24.76 3.59
N ILE A 64 -1.95 24.17 3.15
CA ILE A 64 -3.27 24.81 3.21
C ILE A 64 -3.69 25.04 4.67
N VAL A 65 -3.56 24.04 5.54
CA VAL A 65 -3.91 24.17 6.96
C VAL A 65 -3.04 25.25 7.63
N ALA A 66 -1.75 25.28 7.34
CA ALA A 66 -0.84 26.28 7.89
C ALA A 66 -1.23 27.70 7.47
N SER A 67 -1.62 27.93 6.20
CA SER A 67 -2.03 29.26 5.73
C SER A 67 -3.34 29.71 6.37
N MET A 68 -4.29 28.79 6.58
CA MET A 68 -5.52 29.08 7.32
C MET A 68 -5.22 29.46 8.77
N MET A 69 -4.34 28.72 9.45
CA MET A 69 -3.94 29.03 10.82
C MET A 69 -3.31 30.42 10.92
N GLN A 70 -2.39 30.77 10.01
CA GLN A 70 -1.79 32.10 9.96
C GLN A 70 -2.86 33.19 9.85
N SER A 71 -3.84 33.05 8.96
CA SER A 71 -4.91 34.05 8.81
C SER A 71 -5.72 34.27 10.10
N MET A 72 -5.90 33.25 10.93
CA MET A 72 -6.59 33.36 12.22
C MET A 72 -5.76 34.08 13.29
N TYR A 73 -4.42 34.02 13.23
CA TYR A 73 -3.55 34.70 14.20
C TYR A 73 -3.44 36.21 13.94
N TYR A 74 -3.69 36.68 12.72
CA TYR A 74 -3.60 38.11 12.35
C TYR A 74 -4.92 38.88 12.53
N TYR A 75 -6.01 38.23 12.94
CA TYR A 75 -7.29 38.84 13.35
C TYR A 75 -7.43 38.80 14.87
#